data_AF-A0A926I650-F1
#
_entry.id   AF-A0A926I650-F1
#
_cell.length_a   1.000
_cell.length_b   1.000
_cell.length_c   1.000
_cell.angle_alpha   90.00
_cell.angle_beta   90.00
_cell.angle_gamma   90.00
#
_symmetry.space_group_name_H-M   'P 1'
#
loop_
_entity.id
_entity.type
_entity.pdbx_description
1 polymer ?
#
loop_
_entity_poly.entity_id
_entity_poly.type
_entity_poly.pdbx_seq_one_letter_code
_entity_poly.pdbx_strand_id
1 'polypeptide(L)' 'MKITNQTIGRINELAKKAKNEGLTDEEKVEQKKLRDAYVAAYRENLRSTLEQTVIVEPDGTRRPLKKRKN' A
#
# COMPACT_ATOMS: atom_id res chain seq x y z
N MET A 1 6.00 10.97 -5.03
CA MET A 1 6.19 10.11 -6.21
C MET A 1 4.84 9.56 -6.59
N LYS A 2 4.40 9.70 -7.85
CA LYS A 2 3.14 9.09 -8.30
C LYS A 2 3.37 7.59 -8.49
N ILE A 3 2.58 6.75 -7.83
CA ILE A 3 2.61 5.31 -8.06
C ILE A 3 1.88 5.04 -9.37
N THR A 4 2.61 4.55 -10.37
CA THR A 4 2.05 4.19 -11.68
C THR A 4 2.12 2.69 -11.91
N ASN A 5 1.42 2.19 -12.93
CA ASN A 5 1.55 0.80 -13.36
C ASN A 5 2.99 0.42 -13.70
N GLN A 6 3.79 1.38 -14.20
CA GLN A 6 5.22 1.18 -14.45
C GLN A 6 6.00 0.99 -13.14
N THR A 7 5.71 1.78 -12.10
CA THR A 7 6.31 1.60 -10.77
C THR A 7 5.98 0.22 -10.18
N ILE A 8 4.74 -0.22 -10.30
CA ILE A 8 4.29 -1.55 -9.82
C ILE A 8 4.97 -2.66 -10.64
N GLY A 9 5.05 -2.51 -11.96
CA GLY A 9 5.77 -3.42 -12.84
C GLY A 9 7.23 -3.59 -12.41
N ARG A 10 7.92 -2.48 -12.16
CA ARG A 10 9.32 -2.49 -11.69
C ARG A 10 9.48 -3.18 -10.33
N ILE A 11 8.57 -2.94 -9.38
CA ILE A 11 8.57 -3.65 -8.08
C ILE A 11 8.44 -5.16 -8.29
N ASN A 12 7.57 -5.60 -9.20
CA ASN A 12 7.36 -7.02 -9.50
C ASN A 12 8.56 -7.66 -10.21
N GLU A 13 9.19 -6.94 -11.14
CA GLU A 13 10.44 -7.38 -11.78
C GLU A 13 11.54 -7.61 -10.75
N LEU A 14 11.79 -6.62 -9.89
CA LEU A 14 12.78 -6.72 -8.82
C LEU A 14 12.43 -7.84 -7.82
N ALA A 15 11.14 -8.04 -7.52
CA ALA A 15 10.70 -9.14 -6.67
C ALA A 15 10.93 -10.52 -7.30
N LYS A 16 10.69 -10.66 -8.61
CA LYS A 16 10.94 -11.90 -9.35
C LYS A 16 12.44 -12.20 -9.43
N LYS A 17 13.25 -11.17 -9.70
CA LYS A 17 14.72 -11.28 -9.74
C LYS A 17 15.28 -11.66 -8.37
N ALA A 18 14.82 -11.01 -7.30
CA ALA A 18 15.20 -11.34 -5.92
C ALA A 18 14.95 -12.81 -5.55
N LYS A 19 13.86 -13.40 -6.06
CA LYS A 19 13.48 -14.79 -5.80
C LYS A 19 14.33 -15.80 -6.56
N ASN A 20 14.69 -15.50 -7.81
CA ASN A 20 15.35 -16.45 -8.70
C ASN A 20 16.88 -16.37 -8.65
N GLU A 21 17.42 -15.14 -8.68
CA GLU A 21 18.83 -14.86 -8.93
C GLU A 21 19.48 -14.06 -7.78
N GLY A 22 18.66 -13.40 -6.97
CA GLY A 22 19.12 -12.42 -5.99
C GLY A 22 19.18 -11.00 -6.57
N LEU A 23 19.38 -10.01 -5.71
CA LEU A 23 19.49 -8.61 -6.09
C LEU A 23 20.89 -8.09 -5.80
N THR A 24 21.39 -7.22 -6.67
CA THR A 24 22.56 -6.38 -6.35
C THR A 24 22.20 -5.38 -5.25
N ASP A 25 23.20 -4.79 -4.60
CA ASP A 25 22.95 -3.83 -3.52
C ASP A 25 22.24 -2.56 -4.02
N GLU A 26 22.54 -2.13 -5.24
CA GLU A 26 21.85 -1.04 -5.92
C GLU A 26 20.37 -1.36 -6.15
N GLU A 27 20.07 -2.58 -6.61
CA GLU A 27 18.70 -3.04 -6.83
C GLU A 27 17.92 -3.22 -5.53
N LYS A 28 18.57 -3.61 -4.43
CA LYS A 28 17.94 -3.64 -3.10
C LYS A 28 17.53 -2.24 -2.65
N VAL A 29 18.39 -1.24 -2.86
CA VAL A 29 18.09 0.16 -2.55
C VAL A 29 16.94 0.67 -3.41
N GLU A 30 16.95 0.38 -4.72
CA GLU A 30 15.86 0.70 -5.63
C GLU A 30 14.55 0.05 -5.16
N GLN A 31 14.55 -1.27 -4.93
CA GLN A 31 13.38 -2.02 -4.51
C GLN A 31 12.81 -1.48 -3.19
N LYS A 32 13.68 -1.17 -2.22
CA LYS A 32 13.26 -0.60 -0.94
C LYS A 32 12.59 0.76 -1.14
N LYS A 33 13.21 1.66 -1.90
CA LYS A 33 12.66 2.99 -2.18
C LYS A 33 11.29 2.90 -2.87
N LEU A 34 11.16 2.02 -3.86
CA LEU A 34 9.91 1.82 -4.59
C LEU A 34 8.82 1.21 -3.69
N ARG A 35 9.17 0.23 -2.86
CA ARG A 35 8.23 -0.38 -1.90
C ARG A 35 7.78 0.60 -0.83
N ASP A 36 8.69 1.38 -0.26
CA ASP A 36 8.37 2.38 0.77
C ASP A 36 7.39 3.42 0.21
N ALA A 37 7.63 3.90 -1.01
CA ALA A 37 6.74 4.82 -1.71
C ALA A 37 5.35 4.20 -1.98
N TYR A 38 5.31 2.94 -2.46
CA TYR A 38 4.07 2.22 -2.71
C TYR A 38 3.25 2.03 -1.42
N VAL A 39 3.89 1.59 -0.34
CA VAL A 39 3.23 1.35 0.95
C VAL A 39 2.69 2.66 1.54
N ALA A 40 3.44 3.76 1.43
CA ALA A 40 2.97 5.07 1.88
C ALA A 40 1.68 5.49 1.14
N ALA A 41 1.69 5.42 -0.19
CA ALA A 41 0.52 5.76 -1.01
C ALA A 41 -0.67 4.83 -0.74
N TYR A 42 -0.42 3.52 -0.57
CA TYR A 42 -1.46 2.55 -0.24
C TYR A 42 -2.09 2.83 1.13
N ARG A 43 -1.27 3.14 2.15
CA ARG A 43 -1.76 3.49 3.49
C ARG A 43 -2.62 4.75 3.49
N GLU A 44 -2.23 5.76 2.72
CA GLU A 44 -3.01 6.99 2.55
C GLU A 44 -4.36 6.70 1.90
N ASN A 45 -4.37 5.93 0.80
CA ASN A 45 -5.61 5.53 0.14
C ASN A 45 -6.52 4.73 1.08
N LEU A 46 -5.98 3.74 1.79
CA LEU A 46 -6.73 2.93 2.75
C LEU A 46 -7.32 3.80 3.86
N ARG A 47 -6.55 4.77 4.36
CA ARG A 47 -7.03 5.73 5.37
C ARG A 47 -8.23 6.52 4.86
N SER A 48 -8.13 7.08 3.65
CA SER A 48 -9.25 7.83 3.02
C SER A 48 -10.49 6.96 2.90
N THR A 49 -10.35 5.70 2.47
CA THR A 49 -11.47 4.75 2.37
C THR A 49 -12.11 4.49 3.72
N LEU A 50 -11.30 4.28 4.76
CA LEU A 50 -11.79 4.03 6.13
C LEU A 50 -12.47 5.26 6.73
N GLU A 51 -11.97 6.47 6.46
CA GLU A 51 -12.59 7.73 6.90
C GLU A 51 -13.96 7.96 6.25
N GLN A 52 -14.19 7.44 5.04
CA GLN A 52 -15.48 7.48 4.34
C GLN A 52 -16.38 6.28 4.67
N THR A 53 -15.87 5.25 5.35
CA THR A 53 -16.62 4.03 5.66
C THR A 53 -17.61 4.28 6.79
N VAL A 54 -18.82 3.76 6.63
CA VAL A 54 -19.90 3.83 7.63
C VAL A 54 -20.34 2.43 8.04
N ILE A 55 -20.66 2.28 9.33
CA ILE A 55 -21.25 1.09 9.91
C ILE A 55 -22.77 1.27 9.90
N VAL A 56 -23.48 0.26 9.41
CA VAL A 56 -24.94 0.17 9.43
C VAL A 56 -25.33 -0.82 10.52
N GLU A 57 -26.05 -0.35 11.53
CA GLU A 57 -26.55 -1.18 12.63
C GLU A 57 -27.84 -1.92 12.23
N PRO A 58 -28.25 -2.99 12.95
CA PRO A 58 -29.46 -3.74 12.63
C PRO A 58 -30.76 -2.91 12.67
N ASP A 59 -30.78 -1.82 13.44
CA ASP A 59 -31.89 -0.87 13.53
C ASP A 59 -31.92 0.16 12.37
N GLY A 60 -30.98 0.06 11.43
CA GLY A 60 -30.85 0.95 10.28
C GLY A 60 -30.08 2.23 10.55
N THR A 61 -29.63 2.48 11.79
CA THR A 61 -28.80 3.65 12.11
C THR A 61 -27.42 3.54 11.47
N ARG A 62 -26.86 4.68 11.04
CA ARG A 62 -25.55 4.76 10.37
C ARG A 62 -24.58 5.57 11.22
N ARG A 63 -23.38 5.04 11.47
CA ARG A 63 -22.31 5.77 12.16
C ARG A 63 -20.98 5.65 11.41
N PRO A 64 -20.14 6.70 11.40
CA PRO A 64 -18.82 6.63 10.78
C PRO A 64 -17.92 5.64 11.51
N LEU A 65 -17.05 4.96 10.75
CA LEU A 65 -16.04 4.07 11.30
C LEU A 65 -15.03 4.88 12.13
N LYS A 66 -14.89 4.55 13.42
CA LYS A 66 -13.94 5.21 14.31
C LYS A 66 -12.62 4.43 14.36
N LYS A 67 -11.50 5.15 14.29
CA LYS A 67 -10.17 4.56 14.52
C LYS A 67 -10.11 3.98 15.94
N ARG A 68 -9.80 2.69 16.05
CA ARG A 68 -9.55 2.04 17.33
C ARG A 68 -8.29 2.64 17.95
N LYS A 69 -8.39 3.15 19.18
CA LYS A 69 -7.22 3.52 20.00
C LYS A 69 -6.67 2.21 20.60
N ASN A 70 -5.43 1.88 20.27
CA ASN A 70 -4.65 0.87 20.98
C ASN A 70 -3.81 1.55 22.04
#